data_AF-A0A316UUK1-F1
#
_entry.id   AF-A0A316UUK1-F1
#
_cell.length_a   1.000
_cell.length_b   1.000
_cell.length_c   1.000
_cell.angle_alpha   90.00
_cell.angle_beta   90.00
_cell.angle_gamma   90.00
#
_symmetry.space_group_name_H-M   'P 1'
#
loop_
_entity.id
_entity.type
_entity.pdbx_description
1 polymer ?
#
loop_
_entity_poly.entity_id
_entity_poly.type
_entity_poly.pdbx_seq_one_letter_code
_entity_poly.pdbx_strand_id
1 'polypeptide(L)'
;MVVDASSIEANVLFTTSGALVDCVDKKMMAILRDGKKLIGVLRSYDQFANLVFQDTVERTYVGTDYTDIPMGIYLVRGENVVMLGEIDLDNDPPPAVRPVPAESISQLMMANKEQQAQRRAREKRKAELMKEQKGFCEEGAEGDSY
;
A
#
# COMPACT_ATOMS: atom_id res chain seq x y z
N MET A 1 26.86 -25.70 -28.36
CA MET A 1 25.40 -25.60 -28.12
C MET A 1 25.14 -24.14 -27.78
N VAL A 2 24.75 -23.37 -28.79
CA VAL A 2 24.54 -21.92 -28.66
C VAL A 2 23.13 -21.73 -28.15
N VAL A 3 22.99 -21.24 -26.92
CA VAL A 3 21.69 -20.80 -26.40
C VAL A 3 21.31 -19.52 -27.15
N ASP A 4 20.25 -19.60 -27.94
CA ASP A 4 19.69 -18.48 -28.69
C ASP A 4 18.99 -17.52 -27.71
N ALA A 5 19.23 -16.22 -27.87
CA ALA A 5 18.59 -15.17 -27.07
C ALA A 5 17.05 -15.21 -27.19
N SER A 6 16.53 -15.72 -28.31
CA SER A 6 15.10 -15.95 -28.51
C SER A 6 14.49 -17.01 -27.57
N SER A 7 15.32 -17.85 -26.95
CA SER A 7 14.89 -18.90 -26.00
C SER A 7 14.63 -18.38 -24.59
N ILE A 8 15.02 -17.12 -24.29
CA ILE A 8 14.88 -16.49 -22.97
C ILE A 8 13.60 -15.64 -22.88
N GLU A 9 13.02 -15.24 -24.01
CA GLU A 9 11.80 -14.41 -24.05
C GLU A 9 10.49 -15.20 -23.88
N ALA A 10 10.55 -16.53 -23.71
CA ALA A 10 9.40 -17.42 -23.84
C ALA A 10 8.67 -17.82 -22.53
N ASN A 11 8.96 -17.22 -21.36
CA ASN A 11 8.28 -17.60 -20.11
C ASN A 11 7.91 -16.43 -19.18
N VAL A 12 7.55 -15.27 -19.74
CA VAL A 12 6.86 -14.26 -18.91
C VAL A 12 5.42 -14.72 -18.69
N LEU A 13 5.15 -15.25 -17.51
CA LEU A 13 3.82 -15.69 -17.10
C LEU A 13 2.95 -14.45 -16.80
N PHE A 14 2.10 -14.04 -17.75
CA PHE A 14 1.11 -12.97 -17.57
C PHE A 14 -0.08 -13.42 -16.71
N THR A 15 0.21 -13.87 -15.49
CA THR A 15 -0.79 -14.28 -14.50
C THR A 15 -0.48 -13.58 -13.19
N THR A 16 -1.48 -13.42 -12.32
CA THR A 16 -1.27 -12.87 -10.97
C THR A 16 -0.18 -13.64 -10.22
N SER A 17 -0.21 -14.97 -10.30
CA SER A 17 0.82 -15.81 -9.68
C SER A 17 2.20 -15.61 -10.29
N GLY A 18 2.28 -15.48 -11.62
CA GLY A 18 3.53 -15.15 -12.31
C GLY A 18 4.09 -13.79 -11.91
N ALA A 19 3.25 -12.82 -11.60
CA ALA A 19 3.68 -11.50 -11.12
C ALA A 19 4.14 -11.51 -9.65
N LEU A 20 3.60 -12.41 -8.82
CA LEU A 20 3.87 -12.46 -7.37
C LEU A 20 4.97 -13.46 -6.98
N VAL A 21 5.30 -14.43 -7.85
CA VAL A 21 6.32 -15.45 -7.54
C VAL A 21 7.67 -14.83 -7.22
N ASP A 22 8.07 -13.80 -7.97
CA ASP A 22 9.35 -13.11 -7.78
C ASP A 22 9.34 -12.14 -6.58
N CYS A 23 8.19 -11.95 -5.93
CA CYS A 23 8.04 -11.12 -4.74
C CYS A 23 8.22 -11.90 -3.43
N VAL A 24 8.23 -13.24 -3.47
CA VAL A 24 8.36 -14.08 -2.27
C VAL A 24 9.74 -13.88 -1.63
N ASP A 25 9.75 -13.86 -0.30
CA ASP A 25 10.92 -13.62 0.56
C ASP A 25 11.59 -12.25 0.37
N LYS A 26 10.93 -11.33 -0.34
CA LYS A 26 11.37 -9.95 -0.47
C LYS A 26 10.59 -9.02 0.46
N LYS A 27 11.22 -7.88 0.79
CA LYS A 27 10.57 -6.81 1.54
C LYS A 27 9.65 -6.06 0.58
N MET A 28 8.36 -6.08 0.87
CA MET A 28 7.34 -5.44 0.03
C MET A 28 6.56 -4.41 0.84
N MET A 29 5.99 -3.44 0.12
CA MET A 29 4.96 -2.53 0.61
C MET A 29 3.61 -2.86 -0.05
N ALA A 30 2.58 -3.12 0.75
CA ALA A 30 1.20 -3.21 0.31
C ALA A 30 0.45 -1.94 0.70
N ILE A 31 -0.26 -1.33 -0.26
CA ILE A 31 -1.23 -0.26 0.01
C ILE A 31 -2.62 -0.89 0.01
N LEU A 32 -3.36 -0.66 1.09
CA LEU A 32 -4.70 -1.18 1.25
C LEU A 32 -5.76 -0.14 0.86
N ARG A 33 -6.97 -0.61 0.60
CA ARG A 33 -8.14 0.22 0.26
C ARG A 33 -8.41 1.31 1.29
N ASP A 34 -8.29 0.99 2.58
CA ASP A 34 -8.46 1.95 3.68
C ASP A 34 -7.31 2.98 3.80
N GLY A 35 -6.32 2.92 2.90
CA GLY A 35 -5.19 3.85 2.81
C GLY A 35 -3.98 3.44 3.65
N LYS A 36 -4.07 2.34 4.41
CA LYS A 36 -2.95 1.80 5.18
C LYS A 36 -1.81 1.32 4.29
N LYS A 37 -0.59 1.46 4.80
CA LYS A 37 0.64 1.02 4.15
C LYS A 37 1.30 -0.01 5.04
N LEU A 38 1.26 -1.26 4.60
CA LEU A 38 1.90 -2.37 5.29
C LEU A 38 3.25 -2.65 4.63
N ILE A 39 4.29 -2.75 5.45
CA ILE A 39 5.63 -3.12 5.00
C ILE A 39 6.01 -4.41 5.71
N GLY A 40 6.46 -5.42 4.98
CA GLY A 40 6.89 -6.68 5.57
C GLY A 40 7.57 -7.58 4.56
N VAL A 41 7.99 -8.76 4.99
CA VAL A 41 8.51 -9.81 4.10
C VAL A 41 7.36 -10.67 3.61
N LEU A 42 7.14 -10.72 2.29
CA LEU A 42 6.08 -11.55 1.71
C LEU A 42 6.48 -13.02 1.81
N ARG A 43 5.71 -13.83 2.55
CA ARG A 43 6.00 -15.27 2.74
C ARG A 43 5.18 -16.19 1.87
N SER A 44 3.93 -15.84 1.62
CA SER A 44 3.08 -16.60 0.72
C SER A 44 1.98 -15.73 0.11
N TYR A 45 1.46 -16.22 -1.01
CA TYR A 45 0.33 -15.63 -1.71
C TYR A 45 -0.54 -16.72 -2.35
N ASP A 46 -1.71 -16.35 -2.85
CA ASP A 46 -2.54 -17.19 -3.73
C ASP A 46 -2.95 -16.44 -5.02
N GLN A 47 -3.66 -17.12 -5.94
CA GLN A 47 -4.08 -16.51 -7.21
C GLN A 47 -5.06 -15.33 -7.06
N PHE A 48 -5.66 -15.16 -5.88
CA PHE A 48 -6.54 -14.03 -5.56
C PHE A 48 -5.78 -12.87 -4.89
N ALA A 49 -4.46 -12.96 -4.81
CA ALA A 49 -3.58 -12.02 -4.11
C ALA A 49 -3.90 -11.90 -2.61
N ASN A 50 -4.38 -12.97 -1.95
CA ASN A 50 -4.32 -13.02 -0.49
C ASN A 50 -2.84 -13.13 -0.08
N LEU A 51 -2.36 -12.27 0.81
CA LEU A 51 -0.94 -12.13 1.13
C LEU A 51 -0.66 -12.48 2.59
N VAL A 52 0.41 -13.21 2.85
CA VAL A 52 0.95 -13.41 4.21
C VAL A 52 2.26 -12.65 4.32
N PHE A 53 2.27 -11.64 5.20
CA PHE A 53 3.47 -10.92 5.57
C PHE A 53 4.03 -11.40 6.90
N GLN A 54 5.36 -11.43 7.00
CA GLN A 54 6.10 -11.57 8.24
C GLN A 54 6.83 -10.26 8.57
N ASP A 55 7.09 -10.02 9.86
CA ASP A 55 7.82 -8.85 10.37
C ASP A 55 7.18 -7.54 9.89
N THR A 56 5.85 -7.56 9.84
CA THR A 56 5.04 -6.50 9.26
C THR A 56 5.02 -5.29 10.17
N VAL A 57 5.13 -4.10 9.57
CA VAL A 57 4.87 -2.81 10.20
C VAL A 57 3.79 -2.05 9.42
N GLU A 58 2.91 -1.35 10.13
CA GLU A 58 2.01 -0.36 9.53
C GLU A 58 2.72 0.99 9.54
N ARG A 59 3.07 1.51 8.35
CA ARG A 59 3.76 2.80 8.19
C ARG A 59 2.77 3.93 7.95
N THR A 60 2.78 4.95 8.81
CA THR A 60 1.97 6.16 8.65
C THR A 60 2.85 7.35 8.28
N TYR A 61 2.43 8.10 7.27
CA TYR A 61 3.09 9.33 6.81
C TYR A 61 2.23 10.56 7.12
N VAL A 62 2.84 11.64 7.59
CA VAL A 62 2.25 12.97 7.74
C VAL A 62 3.28 14.02 7.31
N GLY A 63 3.08 14.64 6.16
CA GLY A 63 4.08 15.54 5.57
C GLY A 63 5.38 14.80 5.26
N THR A 64 6.49 15.25 5.85
CA THR A 64 7.81 14.59 5.75
C THR A 64 8.07 13.60 6.88
N ASP A 65 7.15 13.47 7.83
CA ASP A 65 7.33 12.66 9.03
C ASP A 65 6.67 11.29 8.85
N TYR A 66 7.29 10.24 9.38
CA TYR A 66 6.71 8.89 9.39
C TYR A 66 6.92 8.14 10.70
N THR A 67 6.09 7.12 10.93
CA THR A 67 6.23 6.16 12.03
C THR A 67 5.85 4.76 11.57
N ASP A 68 6.49 3.75 12.18
CA ASP A 68 6.21 2.33 11.97
C ASP A 68 5.59 1.73 13.23
N ILE A 69 4.40 1.15 13.10
CA ILE A 69 3.74 0.39 14.18
C ILE A 69 3.96 -1.11 13.91
N PRO A 70 4.55 -1.89 14.83
CA PRO A 70 4.75 -3.31 14.63
C PRO A 70 3.43 -4.08 14.63
N MET A 71 3.25 -4.93 13.62
CA MET A 71 2.07 -5.78 13.42
C MET A 71 2.39 -7.28 13.48
N GLY A 72 3.64 -7.68 13.20
CA GLY A 72 4.10 -9.07 13.26
C GLY A 72 3.69 -9.87 12.01
N ILE A 73 3.06 -11.03 12.19
CA ILE A 73 2.52 -11.81 11.07
C ILE A 73 1.14 -11.24 10.69
N TYR A 74 0.95 -10.92 9.41
CA TYR A 74 -0.26 -10.26 8.94
C TYR A 74 -0.82 -10.95 7.69
N LEU A 75 -2.09 -11.38 7.75
CA LEU A 75 -2.82 -11.96 6.62
C LEU A 75 -3.69 -10.86 5.99
N VAL A 76 -3.38 -10.50 4.74
CA VAL A 76 -4.15 -9.52 3.96
C VAL A 76 -5.06 -10.27 3.00
N ARG A 77 -6.35 -9.93 3.02
CA ARG A 77 -7.31 -10.42 2.03
C ARG A 77 -7.13 -9.67 0.70
N GLY A 78 -7.03 -10.41 -0.39
CA GLY A 78 -6.55 -9.90 -1.66
C GLY A 78 -7.42 -8.82 -2.28
N GLU A 79 -8.73 -8.83 -2.05
CA GLU A 79 -9.55 -7.71 -2.51
C GLU A 79 -9.14 -6.40 -1.86
N ASN A 80 -8.66 -6.37 -0.61
CA ASN A 80 -8.31 -5.13 0.08
C ASN A 80 -6.97 -4.54 -0.38
N VAL A 81 -6.21 -5.25 -1.22
CA VAL A 81 -4.95 -4.80 -1.77
C VAL A 81 -5.21 -3.89 -2.96
N VAL A 82 -4.73 -2.65 -2.90
CA VAL A 82 -4.77 -1.69 -4.02
C VAL A 82 -3.53 -1.88 -4.90
N MET A 83 -2.36 -1.95 -4.26
CA MET A 83 -1.09 -2.21 -4.94
C MET A 83 -0.08 -2.87 -4.01
N LEU A 84 0.89 -3.55 -4.62
CA LEU A 84 2.03 -4.18 -3.98
C LEU A 84 3.30 -3.78 -4.74
N GLY A 85 4.35 -3.40 -4.02
CA GLY A 85 5.63 -3.01 -4.62
C GLY A 85 6.82 -3.48 -3.78
N GLU A 86 7.88 -3.93 -4.45
CA GLU A 86 9.14 -4.28 -3.80
C GLU A 86 9.79 -3.00 -3.23
N ILE A 87 10.34 -3.09 -2.02
CA ILE A 87 11.06 -2.00 -1.38
C ILE A 87 12.54 -2.11 -1.73
N ASP A 88 13.09 -1.02 -2.28
CA ASP A 88 14.53 -0.84 -2.41
C ASP A 88 15.16 -0.61 -1.03
N LEU A 89 15.98 -1.57 -0.59
CA LEU A 89 16.61 -1.54 0.73
C LEU A 89 17.66 -0.43 0.87
N ASP A 90 18.26 0.01 -0.24
CA ASP A 90 19.27 1.06 -0.23
C ASP A 90 18.65 2.47 -0.09
N ASN A 91 17.34 2.58 -0.34
CA ASN A 91 16.60 3.85 -0.40
C ASN A 91 15.35 3.85 0.51
N ASP A 92 15.28 2.96 1.49
CA ASP A 92 14.20 2.89 2.49
C ASP A 92 14.72 3.21 3.91
N PRO A 93 14.29 4.32 4.54
CA PRO A 93 13.32 5.30 4.04
C PRO A 93 13.93 6.25 2.98
N PRO A 94 13.11 6.80 2.06
CA PRO A 94 13.60 7.79 1.10
C PRO A 94 14.17 9.03 1.81
N PRO A 95 15.20 9.70 1.27
CA PRO A 95 15.86 10.86 1.90
C PRO A 95 14.93 12.03 2.26
N ALA A 96 13.76 12.12 1.62
CA ALA A 96 12.78 13.19 1.84
C ALA A 96 11.90 12.98 3.09
N VAL A 97 11.96 11.81 3.73
CA VAL A 97 11.13 11.49 4.90
C VAL A 97 11.99 11.15 6.12
N ARG A 98 11.48 11.47 7.32
CA ARG A 98 12.19 11.27 8.59
C ARG A 98 11.33 10.56 9.62
N PRO A 99 11.90 9.63 10.42
CA PRO A 99 11.15 8.94 11.47
C PRO A 99 10.87 9.90 12.63
N VAL A 100 9.71 9.76 13.27
CA VAL A 100 9.40 10.48 14.51
C VAL A 100 9.87 9.73 15.76
N PRO A 101 10.27 10.43 16.83
CA PRO A 101 10.53 9.81 18.13
C PRO A 101 9.28 9.13 18.69
N ALA A 102 9.49 8.10 19.53
CA ALA A 102 8.41 7.31 20.14
C ALA A 102 7.37 8.18 20.88
N GLU A 103 7.82 9.23 21.55
CA GLU A 103 6.97 10.18 22.30
C GLU A 103 6.01 10.96 21.39
N SER A 104 6.35 11.14 20.12
CA SER A 104 5.58 11.91 19.14
C SER A 104 4.66 11.04 18.28
N ILE A 105 4.72 9.71 18.39
CA ILE A 105 3.89 8.79 17.57
C ILE A 105 2.40 9.08 17.77
N SER A 106 1.96 9.25 19.01
CA SER A 106 0.54 9.55 19.31
C SER A 106 0.09 10.86 18.67
N GLN A 107 0.95 11.88 18.65
CA GLN A 107 0.65 13.16 18.02
C GLN A 107 0.55 13.03 16.50
N LEU A 108 1.48 12.32 15.86
CA LEU A 108 1.43 12.04 14.42
C LEU A 108 0.18 11.25 14.05
N MET A 109 -0.19 10.25 14.84
CA MET A 109 -1.41 9.45 14.64
C MET A 109 -2.68 10.31 14.74
N MET A 110 -2.74 11.25 15.69
CA MET A 110 -3.84 12.21 15.79
C MET A 110 -3.89 13.13 14.57
N ALA A 111 -2.75 13.69 14.15
CA ALA A 111 -2.65 14.53 12.97
C ALA A 111 -3.08 13.80 11.69
N ASN A 112 -2.68 12.54 11.52
CA ASN A 112 -3.09 11.72 10.39
C ASN A 112 -4.62 11.50 10.37
N LYS A 113 -5.22 11.14 11.52
CA LYS A 113 -6.68 10.98 11.63
C LYS A 113 -7.43 12.27 11.33
N GLU A 114 -6.94 13.40 11.82
CA GLU A 114 -7.54 14.71 11.54
C GLU A 114 -7.45 15.05 10.04
N GLN A 115 -6.30 14.85 9.42
CA GLN A 115 -6.10 15.07 7.99
C GLN A 115 -7.02 14.17 7.15
N GLN A 116 -7.18 12.89 7.52
CA GLN A 116 -8.11 11.98 6.86
C GLN A 116 -9.57 12.43 7.02
N ALA A 117 -9.98 12.85 8.22
CA ALA A 117 -11.33 13.34 8.47
C ALA A 117 -11.64 14.61 7.67
N GLN A 118 -10.68 15.55 7.62
CA GLN A 118 -10.79 16.77 6.82
C GLN A 118 -10.86 16.47 5.32
N ARG A 119 -10.03 15.54 4.81
CA ARG A 119 -10.07 15.10 3.40
C ARG A 119 -11.43 14.49 3.06
N ARG A 120 -11.93 13.56 3.89
CA ARG A 120 -13.25 12.92 3.71
C ARG A 120 -14.39 13.94 3.70
N ALA A 121 -14.41 14.88 4.65
CA ALA A 121 -15.43 15.92 4.71
C ALA A 121 -15.39 16.85 3.47
N ARG A 122 -14.18 17.20 3.01
CA ARG A 122 -13.98 18.03 1.82
C ARG A 122 -14.40 17.31 0.55
N GLU A 123 -14.04 16.04 0.39
CA GLU A 123 -14.41 15.21 -0.75
C GLU A 123 -15.91 14.99 -0.81
N LYS A 124 -16.56 14.68 0.32
CA LYS A 124 -18.01 14.56 0.41
C LYS A 124 -18.72 15.84 -0.04
N ARG A 125 -18.32 16.99 0.52
CA ARG A 125 -18.89 18.30 0.14
C ARG A 125 -18.67 18.62 -1.34
N LYS A 126 -17.48 18.30 -1.88
CA LYS A 126 -17.18 18.48 -3.30
C LYS A 126 -18.06 17.59 -4.17
N ALA A 127 -18.26 16.32 -3.80
CA ALA A 127 -19.08 15.37 -4.54
C ALA A 127 -20.55 15.82 -4.57
N GLU A 128 -21.11 16.22 -3.42
CA GLU A 128 -22.47 16.77 -3.30
C GLU A 128 -22.67 17.97 -4.26
N LEU A 129 -21.76 18.95 -4.21
CA LEU A 129 -21.83 20.13 -5.09
C LEU A 129 -21.72 19.78 -6.58
N MET A 130 -20.83 18.85 -6.94
CA MET A 130 -20.63 18.45 -8.34
C MET A 130 -21.83 17.68 -8.89
N LYS A 131 -22.47 16.86 -8.05
CA LYS A 131 -23.71 16.16 -8.38
C LYS A 131 -24.87 17.13 -8.59
N GLU A 132 -25.12 17.99 -7.60
CA GLU A 132 -26.26 18.92 -7.63
C GLU A 132 -26.14 19.97 -8.74
N GLN A 133 -24.96 20.57 -8.92
CA GLN A 133 -24.81 21.73 -9.82
C GLN A 133 -24.42 21.34 -11.25
N LYS A 134 -23.81 20.17 -11.44
CA LYS A 134 -23.22 19.79 -12.73
C LYS A 134 -23.64 18.39 -13.21
N GLY A 135 -24.44 17.66 -12.44
CA GLY A 135 -24.96 16.34 -12.83
C GLY A 135 -23.91 15.22 -12.86
N PHE A 136 -22.78 15.39 -12.18
CA PHE A 136 -21.80 14.31 -12.06
C PHE A 136 -22.28 13.19 -11.14
N CYS A 137 -21.86 11.95 -11.41
CA CYS A 137 -22.08 10.83 -10.50
C CYS A 137 -21.15 10.94 -9.28
N GLU A 138 -21.64 10.45 -8.13
CA GLU A 138 -20.79 10.14 -6.99
C GLU A 138 -20.06 8.83 -7.27
N GLU A 139 -18.74 8.87 -7.44
CA GLU A 139 -17.88 7.69 -7.47
C GLU A 139 -17.14 7.58 -6.13
N GLY A 140 -17.24 6.41 -5.48
CA GLY A 140 -16.55 6.08 -4.23
C GLY A 140 -17.34 5.07 -3.41
N ALA A 141 -16.86 3.83 -3.31
CA ALA A 141 -17.40 2.85 -2.39
C ALA A 141 -16.83 3.06 -0.97
N GLU A 142 -17.57 2.63 0.04
CA GLU A 142 -17.08 2.66 1.42
C GLU A 142 -15.80 1.84 1.53
N GLY A 143 -14.71 2.48 1.96
CA GLY A 143 -13.40 1.84 2.08
C GLY A 143 -12.41 2.16 0.96
N ASP A 144 -12.76 2.90 -0.09
CA ASP A 144 -11.80 3.34 -1.13
C ASP A 144 -11.13 4.68 -0.77
N SER A 145 -10.29 4.69 0.27
CA SER A 145 -9.63 5.92 0.77
C SER A 145 -8.11 5.97 0.55
N TYR A 146 -7.61 5.22 -0.44
CA TYR A 146 -6.19 5.14 -0.78
C TYR A 146 -5.57 6.44 -1.32
#